data_AF-A0A3E0NSL5-F1
#
_entry.id   AF-A0A3E0NSL5-F1
#
_cell.length_a   1.000
_cell.length_b   1.000
_cell.length_c   1.000
_cell.angle_alpha   90.00
_cell.angle_beta   90.00
_cell.angle_gamma   90.00
#
_symmetry.space_group_name_H-M   'P 1'
#
loop_
_entity.id
_entity.type
_entity.pdbx_description
1 polymer ?
#
loop_
_entity_poly.entity_id
_entity_poly.type
_entity_poly.pdbx_seq_one_letter_code
_entity_poly.pdbx_strand_id
1 'polypeptide(L)'
;MTRQTSGLVSMLFVAAYLGGVAVAMWVNTSLLCLGDAKFDAGCGGFELYFPLWALSYVPPVVLALVLARPREAASSTGRKLLLSIYLVLILAALEASFVADIGLAGLGIVWLALAFAFFFLRSLVSRSAPDVV
;
A
#
# COMPACT_ATOMS: atom_id res chain seq x y z
N MET A 1 -21.62 3.50 18.30
CA MET A 1 -20.16 3.31 18.49
C MET A 1 -19.40 2.84 17.24
N THR A 2 -20.05 2.50 16.12
CA THR A 2 -19.41 1.90 14.92
C THR A 2 -18.68 2.87 13.97
N ARG A 3 -18.97 4.18 13.99
CA ARG A 3 -18.28 5.16 13.14
C ARG A 3 -16.85 5.48 13.60
N GLN A 4 -16.60 5.43 14.90
CA GLN A 4 -15.33 5.87 15.49
C GLN A 4 -14.18 4.87 15.22
N THR A 5 -14.48 3.57 15.25
CA THR A 5 -13.51 2.51 14.92
C THR A 5 -13.13 2.47 13.44
N SER A 6 -14.05 2.85 12.56
CA SER A 6 -13.83 2.92 11.10
C SER A 6 -12.80 3.98 10.72
N GLY A 7 -12.77 5.12 11.42
CA GLY A 7 -11.81 6.19 11.18
C GLY A 7 -10.40 5.81 11.63
N LEU A 8 -10.30 5.19 12.82
CA LEU A 8 -9.02 4.75 13.38
C LEU A 8 -8.31 3.74 12.47
N VAL A 9 -9.02 2.74 11.93
CA VAL A 9 -8.42 1.75 11.02
C VAL A 9 -7.85 2.41 9.76
N SER A 10 -8.56 3.36 9.18
CA SER A 10 -8.07 4.10 8.01
C SER A 10 -6.85 4.96 8.33
N MET A 11 -6.85 5.64 9.49
CA MET A 11 -5.69 6.42 9.94
C MET A 11 -4.47 5.53 10.18
N LEU A 12 -4.65 4.39 10.85
CA LEU A 12 -3.58 3.41 11.08
C LEU A 12 -3.05 2.83 9.76
N PHE A 13 -3.92 2.55 8.80
CA PHE A 13 -3.52 2.09 7.47
C PHE A 13 -2.65 3.14 6.75
N VAL A 14 -3.05 4.42 6.77
CA VAL A 14 -2.25 5.50 6.17
C VAL A 14 -0.94 5.70 6.89
N ALA A 15 -0.93 5.68 8.22
CA ALA A 15 0.30 5.80 9.02
C ALA A 15 1.26 4.64 8.75
N ALA A 16 0.75 3.41 8.69
CA ALA A 16 1.54 2.22 8.38
C ALA A 16 2.05 2.23 6.93
N TYR A 17 1.27 2.75 6.00
CA TYR A 17 1.72 3.01 4.63
C TYR A 17 2.89 3.98 4.59
N LEU A 18 2.74 5.18 5.16
CA LEU A 18 3.82 6.18 5.16
C LEU A 18 5.07 5.68 5.88
N GLY A 19 4.91 5.01 7.03
CA GLY A 19 6.01 4.41 7.76
C GLY A 19 6.71 3.30 6.95
N GLY A 20 5.94 2.45 6.28
CA GLY A 20 6.47 1.39 5.41
C GLY A 20 7.26 1.95 4.24
N VAL A 21 6.74 2.97 3.54
CA VAL A 21 7.45 3.64 2.44
C VAL A 21 8.72 4.33 2.95
N ALA A 22 8.67 4.98 4.12
CA ALA A 22 9.85 5.61 4.71
C ALA A 22 10.94 4.58 5.03
N VAL A 23 10.59 3.47 5.67
CA VAL A 23 11.55 2.40 5.97
C VAL A 23 12.13 1.79 4.69
N ALA A 24 11.27 1.48 3.72
CA ALA A 24 11.66 0.97 2.39
C ALA A 24 12.70 1.87 1.71
N MET A 25 12.37 3.15 1.56
CA MET A 25 13.25 4.10 0.89
C MET A 25 14.53 4.34 1.68
N TRP A 26 14.47 4.37 3.01
CA TRP A 26 15.68 4.50 3.83
C TRP A 26 16.60 3.29 3.68
N VAL A 27 16.06 2.06 3.72
CA VAL A 27 16.86 0.84 3.50
C VAL A 27 17.47 0.83 2.10
N ASN A 28 16.68 1.10 1.07
CA ASN A 28 17.16 1.07 -0.32
C ASN A 28 18.23 2.14 -0.58
N THR A 29 18.02 3.35 -0.08
CA THR A 29 18.95 4.46 -0.35
C THR A 29 20.14 4.48 0.60
N SER A 30 19.99 4.16 1.90
CA SER A 30 21.06 4.30 2.89
C SER A 30 21.84 3.02 3.15
N LEU A 31 21.22 1.84 3.00
CA LEU A 31 21.88 0.55 3.29
C LEU A 31 22.26 -0.21 2.02
N LEU A 32 21.36 -0.27 1.05
CA LEU A 32 21.58 -1.02 -0.19
C LEU A 32 22.20 -0.18 -1.31
N CYS A 33 22.27 1.14 -1.12
CA CYS A 33 22.81 2.11 -2.08
C CYS A 33 22.21 1.96 -3.49
N LEU A 34 20.89 1.74 -3.55
CA LEU A 34 20.12 1.56 -4.78
C LEU A 34 19.53 2.88 -5.31
N GLY A 35 19.92 4.02 -4.76
CA GLY A 35 19.53 5.33 -5.29
C GLY A 35 20.30 5.68 -6.57
N ASP A 36 19.90 6.77 -7.22
CA ASP A 36 20.63 7.31 -8.36
C ASP A 36 22.05 7.70 -7.94
N ALA A 37 23.04 7.41 -8.79
CA ALA A 37 24.45 7.74 -8.55
C ALA A 37 24.71 9.24 -8.27
N LYS A 38 23.79 10.12 -8.70
CA LYS A 38 23.85 11.57 -8.41
C LYS A 38 23.60 11.92 -6.94
N PHE A 39 23.02 11.00 -6.17
CA PHE A 39 22.76 11.17 -4.74
C PHE A 39 23.75 10.30 -3.95
N ASP A 40 24.82 10.90 -3.47
CA ASP A 40 25.85 10.25 -2.65
C ASP A 40 26.32 8.89 -3.22
N ALA A 41 26.65 8.87 -4.51
CA ALA A 41 27.06 7.67 -5.25
C ALA A 41 26.06 6.49 -5.19
N GLY A 42 24.77 6.78 -4.98
CA GLY A 42 23.69 5.80 -4.84
C GLY A 42 23.27 5.54 -3.40
N CYS A 43 24.06 5.99 -2.42
CA CYS A 43 23.81 5.82 -0.98
C CYS A 43 22.97 6.96 -0.36
N GLY A 44 22.22 7.72 -1.17
CA GLY A 44 21.48 8.89 -0.71
C GLY A 44 20.17 9.14 -1.46
N GLY A 45 19.57 10.32 -1.22
CA GLY A 45 18.36 10.76 -1.93
C GLY A 45 17.04 10.42 -1.22
N PHE A 46 17.08 9.95 0.04
CA PHE A 46 15.88 9.64 0.84
C PHE A 46 14.83 10.75 0.78
N GLU A 47 15.24 12.01 0.96
CA GLU A 47 14.34 13.17 0.98
C GLU A 47 13.58 13.38 -0.33
N LEU A 48 14.09 12.85 -1.45
CA LEU A 48 13.41 12.88 -2.76
C LEU A 48 12.64 11.60 -3.02
N TYR A 49 13.24 10.44 -2.77
CA TYR A 49 12.62 9.15 -3.04
C TYR A 49 11.42 8.87 -2.13
N PHE A 50 11.49 9.21 -0.84
CA PHE A 50 10.37 9.05 0.07
C PHE A 50 9.08 9.73 -0.43
N PRO A 51 9.03 11.06 -0.65
CA PRO A 51 7.80 11.70 -1.10
C PRO A 51 7.39 11.26 -2.50
N LEU A 52 8.35 11.01 -3.41
CA LEU A 52 8.04 10.57 -4.76
C LEU A 52 7.33 9.22 -4.77
N TRP A 53 7.90 8.21 -4.12
CA TRP A 53 7.32 6.87 -4.06
C TRP A 53 6.06 6.81 -3.19
N ALA A 54 6.00 7.61 -2.12
CA ALA A 54 4.78 7.75 -1.32
C ALA A 54 3.63 8.35 -2.12
N LEU A 55 3.90 9.28 -3.05
CA LEU A 55 2.86 9.87 -3.92
C LEU A 55 2.46 8.91 -5.04
N SER A 56 3.41 8.22 -5.65
CA SER A 56 3.16 7.26 -6.74
C SER A 56 2.22 6.11 -6.34
N TYR A 57 2.14 5.75 -5.06
CA TYR A 57 1.22 4.70 -4.57
C TYR A 57 -0.02 5.25 -3.85
N VAL A 58 -0.29 6.55 -3.93
CA VAL A 58 -1.57 7.12 -3.46
C VAL A 58 -2.78 6.50 -4.15
N PRO A 59 -2.81 6.28 -5.49
CA PRO A 59 -4.00 5.71 -6.14
C PRO A 59 -4.47 4.37 -5.55
N PRO A 60 -3.62 3.34 -5.36
CA PRO A 60 -4.06 2.10 -4.71
C PRO A 60 -4.44 2.29 -3.23
N VAL A 61 -3.79 3.20 -2.49
CA VAL A 61 -4.18 3.54 -1.11
C VAL A 61 -5.59 4.12 -1.07
N VAL A 62 -5.90 5.08 -1.95
CA VAL A 62 -7.22 5.70 -2.07
C VAL A 62 -8.26 4.66 -2.46
N LEU A 63 -7.95 3.79 -3.43
CA LEU A 63 -8.82 2.69 -3.84
C LEU A 63 -9.22 1.82 -2.63
N ALA A 64 -8.24 1.41 -1.83
CA ALA A 64 -8.47 0.60 -0.65
C ALA A 64 -9.38 1.30 0.38
N LEU A 65 -9.12 2.58 0.66
CA LEU A 65 -9.89 3.34 1.64
C LEU A 65 -11.32 3.64 1.19
N VAL A 66 -11.51 3.91 -0.11
CA VAL A 66 -12.83 4.20 -0.68
C VAL A 66 -13.67 2.95 -0.81
N LEU A 67 -13.08 1.82 -1.23
CA LEU A 67 -13.82 0.60 -1.53
C LEU A 67 -13.90 -0.39 -0.36
N ALA A 68 -13.06 -0.27 0.67
CA ALA A 68 -13.21 -1.05 1.92
C ALA A 68 -14.25 -0.44 2.88
N ARG A 69 -15.24 0.28 2.35
CA ARG A 69 -16.24 0.97 3.18
C ARG A 69 -17.10 -0.03 3.97
N PRO A 70 -17.41 0.28 5.23
CA PRO A 70 -18.10 -0.63 6.15
C PRO A 70 -19.55 -0.95 5.77
N ARG A 71 -20.10 -0.29 4.75
CA ARG A 71 -21.49 -0.52 4.30
C ARG A 71 -21.65 -1.82 3.51
N GLU A 72 -20.55 -2.35 2.97
CA GLU A 72 -20.53 -3.55 2.12
C GLU A 72 -19.49 -4.59 2.56
N ALA A 73 -18.62 -4.26 3.54
CA ALA A 73 -17.53 -5.12 3.97
C ALA A 73 -17.93 -5.92 5.22
N ALA A 74 -18.04 -7.24 5.02
CA ALA A 74 -18.04 -8.29 6.04
C ALA A 74 -17.19 -7.96 7.27
N SER A 75 -17.82 -7.88 8.45
CA SER A 75 -17.23 -7.74 9.81
C SER A 75 -16.10 -6.70 10.03
N SER A 76 -15.97 -6.17 11.25
CA SER A 76 -14.83 -5.28 11.56
C SER A 76 -13.47 -5.98 11.37
N THR A 77 -13.42 -7.30 11.55
CA THR A 77 -12.21 -8.13 11.39
C THR A 77 -11.85 -8.33 9.93
N GLY A 78 -12.83 -8.64 9.08
CA GLY A 78 -12.62 -8.84 7.63
C GLY A 78 -12.03 -7.60 6.96
N ARG A 79 -12.54 -6.40 7.30
CA ARG A 79 -11.96 -5.15 6.81
C ARG A 79 -10.52 -4.93 7.27
N LYS A 80 -10.20 -5.19 8.54
CA LYS A 80 -8.81 -5.07 9.05
C LYS A 80 -7.88 -6.01 8.29
N LEU A 81 -8.29 -7.25 8.09
CA LEU A 81 -7.53 -8.25 7.35
C LEU A 81 -7.30 -7.82 5.89
N LEU A 82 -8.35 -7.40 5.19
CA LEU A 82 -8.28 -6.91 3.81
C LEU A 82 -7.28 -5.77 3.66
N LEU A 83 -7.39 -4.74 4.49
CA LEU A 83 -6.49 -3.59 4.43
C LEU A 83 -5.05 -3.97 4.81
N SER A 84 -4.86 -4.87 5.77
CA SER A 84 -3.52 -5.30 6.18
C SER A 84 -2.81 -6.09 5.08
N ILE A 85 -3.50 -7.07 4.46
CA ILE A 85 -2.94 -7.84 3.34
C ILE A 85 -2.65 -6.91 2.16
N TYR A 86 -3.59 -6.01 1.85
CA TYR A 86 -3.42 -5.11 0.72
C TYR A 86 -2.30 -4.08 0.94
N LEU A 87 -2.07 -3.65 2.19
CA LEU A 87 -0.91 -2.83 2.53
C LEU A 87 0.41 -3.55 2.22
N VAL A 88 0.52 -4.83 2.59
CA VAL A 88 1.71 -5.64 2.29
C VAL A 88 1.93 -5.75 0.77
N LEU A 89 0.86 -5.94 0.00
CA LEU A 89 0.95 -5.97 -1.46
C LEU A 89 1.40 -4.64 -2.05
N ILE A 90 0.91 -3.50 -1.53
CA ILE A 90 1.35 -2.17 -1.96
C ILE A 90 2.85 -2.01 -1.69
N LEU A 91 3.31 -2.33 -0.48
CA LEU A 91 4.73 -2.19 -0.12
C LEU A 91 5.62 -3.13 -0.95
N ALA A 92 5.21 -4.38 -1.13
CA ALA A 92 5.95 -5.33 -1.97
C ALA A 92 6.01 -4.88 -3.44
N ALA A 93 4.90 -4.36 -3.97
CA ALA A 93 4.86 -3.83 -5.33
C ALA A 93 5.75 -2.59 -5.47
N LEU A 94 5.78 -1.71 -4.48
CA LEU A 94 6.64 -0.54 -4.43
C LEU A 94 8.11 -0.92 -4.41
N GLU A 95 8.51 -1.86 -3.56
CA GLU A 95 9.88 -2.38 -3.52
C GLU A 95 10.29 -3.00 -4.85
N ALA A 96 9.46 -3.87 -5.42
CA ALA A 96 9.73 -4.48 -6.71
C ALA A 96 9.85 -3.44 -7.84
N SER A 97 9.02 -2.39 -7.78
CA SER A 97 9.03 -1.30 -8.76
C SER A 97 10.27 -0.42 -8.64
N PHE A 98 10.73 -0.17 -7.42
CA PHE A 98 11.97 0.56 -7.14
C PHE A 98 13.18 -0.21 -7.66
N VAL A 99 13.29 -1.49 -7.30
CA VAL A 99 14.42 -2.34 -7.70
C VAL A 99 14.46 -2.57 -9.21
N ALA A 100 13.30 -2.72 -9.85
CA ALA A 100 13.21 -2.90 -11.30
C ALA A 100 13.29 -1.59 -12.09
N ASP A 101 13.44 -0.44 -11.40
CA ASP A 101 13.49 0.91 -11.98
C ASP A 101 12.40 1.15 -13.04
N ILE A 102 11.15 0.86 -12.66
CA ILE A 102 10.05 0.94 -13.62
C ILE A 102 9.63 2.39 -13.84
N GLY A 103 9.51 2.77 -15.12
CA GLY A 103 8.93 4.06 -15.50
C GLY A 103 7.42 4.14 -15.24
N LEU A 104 6.84 5.31 -15.53
CA LEU A 104 5.41 5.60 -15.32
C LEU A 104 4.46 4.60 -16.00
N ALA A 105 4.80 4.11 -17.19
CA ALA A 105 4.00 3.10 -17.88
C ALA A 105 3.97 1.77 -17.11
N GLY A 106 5.11 1.37 -16.52
CA GLY A 106 5.20 0.20 -15.64
C GLY A 106 4.38 0.36 -14.37
N LEU A 107 4.42 1.55 -13.76
CA LEU A 107 3.58 1.86 -12.59
C LEU A 107 2.08 1.72 -12.90
N GLY A 108 1.64 2.13 -14.09
CA GLY A 108 0.26 1.92 -14.54
C GLY A 108 -0.15 0.44 -14.54
N ILE A 109 0.72 -0.45 -15.03
CA ILE A 109 0.47 -1.91 -15.02
C ILE A 109 0.42 -2.43 -13.59
N VAL A 110 1.33 -1.98 -12.73
CA VAL A 110 1.35 -2.35 -11.31
C VAL A 110 0.07 -1.91 -10.60
N TRP A 111 -0.44 -0.71 -10.89
CA TRP A 111 -1.70 -0.23 -10.35
C TRP A 111 -2.90 -1.08 -10.79
N LEU A 112 -2.94 -1.51 -12.05
CA LEU A 112 -3.99 -2.41 -12.54
C LEU A 112 -3.92 -3.78 -11.85
N ALA A 113 -2.72 -4.32 -11.68
CA ALA A 113 -2.50 -5.56 -10.94
C ALA A 113 -2.93 -5.43 -9.47
N LEU A 114 -2.59 -4.33 -8.80
CA LEU A 114 -3.03 -4.05 -7.43
C LEU A 114 -4.55 -3.88 -7.35
N ALA A 115 -5.18 -3.16 -8.29
CA ALA A 115 -6.62 -3.04 -8.34
C ALA A 115 -7.30 -4.40 -8.48
N PHE A 116 -6.83 -5.24 -9.40
CA PHE A 116 -7.32 -6.61 -9.55
C PHE A 116 -7.15 -7.42 -8.26
N ALA A 117 -5.96 -7.38 -7.65
CA ALA A 117 -5.70 -8.06 -6.39
C ALA A 117 -6.62 -7.59 -5.26
N PHE A 118 -6.92 -6.29 -5.19
CA PHE A 118 -7.86 -5.74 -4.22
C PHE A 118 -9.26 -6.35 -4.37
N PHE A 119 -9.80 -6.35 -5.58
CA PHE A 119 -11.13 -6.91 -5.85
C PHE A 119 -11.17 -8.41 -5.59
N PHE A 120 -10.11 -9.13 -5.97
CA PHE A 120 -9.97 -10.55 -5.67
C PHE A 120 -9.95 -10.82 -4.16
N LEU A 121 -9.09 -10.15 -3.40
CA LEU A 121 -9.03 -10.27 -1.94
C LEU A 121 -10.35 -9.92 -1.26
N ARG A 122 -10.99 -8.83 -1.71
CA ARG A 122 -12.30 -8.43 -1.22
C ARG A 122 -13.33 -9.54 -1.44
N SER A 123 -13.33 -10.19 -2.61
CA SER A 123 -14.23 -11.30 -2.89
C SER A 123 -14.02 -12.51 -1.98
N LEU A 124 -12.76 -12.80 -1.63
CA LEU A 124 -12.41 -13.89 -0.71
C LEU A 124 -12.87 -13.58 0.72
N VAL A 125 -12.55 -12.38 1.22
CA VAL A 125 -12.91 -11.95 2.58
C VAL A 125 -14.43 -11.92 2.77
N SER A 126 -15.18 -11.49 1.74
CA SER A 126 -16.64 -11.50 1.79
C SER A 126 -17.25 -12.90 1.83
N ARG A 127 -16.62 -13.90 1.20
CA ARG A 127 -17.07 -15.30 1.21
C ARG A 127 -16.80 -16.02 2.53
N SER A 128 -15.79 -15.58 3.29
CA SER A 128 -15.41 -16.19 4.56
C SER A 128 -16.21 -15.68 5.76
N ALA A 129 -17.12 -14.74 5.58
CA ALA A 129 -18.03 -14.32 6.64
C ALA A 129 -19.12 -15.39 6.80
N PRO A 130 -19.21 -16.08 7.95
CA PRO A 130 -20.28 -17.04 8.18
C PRO A 130 -21.64 -16.33 8.11
N ASP A 131 -22.56 -16.88 7.33
CA ASP A 131 -23.96 -16.47 7.30
C ASP A 131 -24.52 -16.67 8.72
N VAL A 132 -24.63 -15.57 9.48
CA VAL A 132 -25.40 -15.56 10.71
C VAL A 132 -26.86 -15.41 10.29
N VAL A 133 -27.52 -16.56 10.07
CA VAL A 133 -28.98 -16.70 10.01
C VAL A 133 -29.58 -16.41 11.38
#